data_AF-A0AAW3ZUQ5-F1
#
_entry.id   AF-A0AAW3ZUQ5-F1
#
_cell.length_a   1.000
_cell.length_b   1.000
_cell.length_c   1.000
_cell.angle_alpha   90.00
_cell.angle_beta   90.00
_cell.angle_gamma   90.00
#
_symmetry.space_group_name_H-M   'P 1'
#
loop_
_entity.id
_entity.type
_entity.pdbx_description
1 polymer ?
#
loop_
_entity_poly.entity_id
_entity_poly.type
_entity_poly.pdbx_seq_one_letter_code
_entity_poly.pdbx_strand_id
1 'polypeptide(L)'
;MVSLDATIVDFFGPGMAMNADPLHLALSLGLPPFPYPIAKCNALNATPYMTTVEHFEHLFGGTPQRSAMLGDLARLVERLKAANLEPVAALIGGSFLRSDNPAPKDLDCVLFYNGHTNDEAVEALHRLWEAFSRKRIDLRLISLQRDPLLALKACSFFSTLYGATRDQRRPATGSLLLDLRPTNPEGSHGDE
;
A
#
# COMPACT_ATOMS: atom_id res chain seq x y z
N MET A 1 3.06 -27.12 18.62
CA MET A 1 3.82 -25.90 18.28
C MET A 1 4.37 -26.14 16.88
N VAL A 2 3.61 -25.75 15.85
CA VAL A 2 4.00 -25.98 14.46
C VAL A 2 4.70 -24.70 13.99
N SER A 3 5.99 -24.81 13.70
CA SER A 3 6.76 -23.77 13.03
C SER A 3 6.11 -23.47 11.67
N LEU A 4 5.74 -22.21 11.47
CA LEU A 4 5.06 -21.70 10.27
C LEU A 4 6.07 -21.06 9.28
N ASP A 5 7.36 -21.39 9.37
CA ASP A 5 8.42 -20.67 8.66
C ASP A 5 8.80 -21.23 7.28
N ALA A 6 8.06 -22.19 6.71
CA ALA A 6 8.42 -22.72 5.39
C ALA A 6 7.25 -22.96 4.41
N THR A 7 5.98 -22.86 4.85
CA THR A 7 4.86 -23.41 4.05
C THR A 7 4.11 -22.41 3.18
N ILE A 8 4.41 -21.10 3.26
CA ILE A 8 3.77 -20.10 2.38
C ILE A 8 4.45 -20.03 1.00
N VAL A 9 5.64 -20.60 0.85
CA VAL A 9 6.42 -20.53 -0.39
C VAL A 9 5.93 -21.51 -1.47
N ASP A 10 5.19 -22.57 -1.09
CA ASP A 10 4.82 -23.66 -2.02
C ASP A 10 3.36 -23.64 -2.53
N PHE A 11 2.61 -22.56 -2.33
CA PHE A 11 1.24 -22.46 -2.86
C PHE A 11 1.17 -22.10 -4.37
N PHE A 12 2.31 -21.86 -5.01
CA PHE A 12 2.39 -21.45 -6.42
C PHE A 12 3.29 -22.43 -7.18
N GLY A 13 2.67 -23.30 -7.97
CA GLY A 13 3.32 -24.46 -8.58
C GLY A 13 4.57 -24.16 -9.43
N PRO A 14 5.38 -25.19 -9.71
CA PRO A 14 6.64 -25.04 -10.42
C PRO A 14 6.35 -24.79 -11.91
N GLY A 15 6.74 -23.63 -12.44
CA GLY A 15 6.78 -23.47 -13.90
C GLY A 15 6.42 -22.13 -14.53
N MET A 16 6.50 -20.99 -13.84
CA MET A 16 6.53 -19.69 -14.54
C MET A 16 7.62 -18.80 -13.96
N ALA A 17 8.80 -18.87 -14.57
CA ALA A 17 9.74 -17.75 -14.55
C ALA A 17 9.06 -16.57 -15.26
N MET A 18 8.41 -15.67 -14.51
CA MET A 18 7.95 -14.39 -15.03
C MET A 18 9.14 -13.42 -15.03
N ASN A 19 9.80 -13.28 -16.18
CA ASN A 19 10.94 -12.39 -16.41
C ASN A 19 10.57 -10.88 -16.47
N ALA A 20 9.51 -10.43 -15.79
CA ALA A 20 9.18 -9.01 -15.68
C ALA A 20 8.47 -8.72 -14.35
N ASP A 21 8.94 -7.68 -13.65
CA ASP A 21 8.26 -7.10 -12.49
C ASP A 21 6.81 -6.71 -12.88
N PRO A 22 5.77 -7.35 -12.31
CA PRO A 22 4.38 -7.06 -12.65
C PRO A 22 3.99 -5.59 -12.51
N LEU A 23 4.59 -4.87 -11.55
CA LEU A 23 4.35 -3.46 -11.36
C LEU A 23 4.94 -2.64 -12.52
N HIS A 24 6.17 -2.94 -12.96
CA HIS A 24 6.79 -2.26 -14.09
C HIS A 24 5.93 -2.40 -15.36
N LEU A 25 5.45 -3.61 -15.66
CA LEU A 25 4.54 -3.83 -16.77
C LEU A 25 3.24 -3.04 -16.58
N ALA A 26 2.62 -3.11 -15.39
CA ALA A 26 1.40 -2.38 -15.11
C ALA A 26 1.56 -0.87 -15.33
N LEU A 27 2.64 -0.26 -14.83
CA LEU A 27 2.95 1.15 -15.03
C LEU A 27 3.05 1.53 -16.51
N SER A 28 3.71 0.70 -17.33
CA SER A 28 3.80 0.93 -18.78
C SER A 28 2.43 0.91 -19.49
N LEU A 29 1.44 0.23 -18.90
CA LEU A 29 0.07 0.14 -19.38
C LEU A 29 -0.89 1.15 -18.73
N GLY A 30 -0.39 2.13 -17.98
CA GLY A 30 -1.24 3.10 -17.27
C GLY A 30 -1.83 2.56 -15.97
N LEU A 31 -1.17 1.58 -15.35
CA LEU A 31 -1.50 0.93 -14.09
C LEU A 31 -2.92 0.33 -14.08
N PRO A 32 -3.27 -0.64 -14.95
CA PRO A 32 -4.56 -1.32 -14.91
C PRO A 32 -4.67 -2.25 -13.68
N PRO A 33 -5.87 -2.67 -13.25
CA PRO A 33 -6.05 -3.67 -12.20
C PRO A 33 -5.41 -5.04 -12.50
N PHE A 34 -5.37 -5.39 -13.79
CA PHE A 34 -4.80 -6.64 -14.31
C PHE A 34 -3.93 -6.28 -15.52
N PRO A 35 -2.60 -6.52 -15.48
CA PRO A 35 -1.70 -6.19 -16.58
C PRO A 35 -1.63 -7.31 -17.63
N TYR A 36 -2.26 -8.46 -17.35
CA TYR A 36 -2.37 -9.62 -18.22
C TYR A 36 -3.85 -9.97 -18.47
N PRO A 37 -4.16 -10.80 -19.47
CA PRO A 37 -5.49 -11.42 -19.57
C PRO A 37 -5.85 -12.14 -18.27
N ILE A 38 -7.11 -12.04 -17.81
CA ILE A 38 -7.57 -12.55 -16.51
C ILE A 38 -7.17 -14.02 -16.27
N ALA A 39 -7.21 -14.86 -17.30
CA ALA A 39 -6.82 -16.28 -17.22
C ALA A 39 -5.33 -16.51 -16.85
N LYS A 40 -4.49 -15.48 -16.92
CA LYS A 40 -3.07 -15.49 -16.53
C LYS A 40 -2.80 -14.67 -15.26
N CYS A 41 -3.84 -14.08 -14.66
CA CYS A 41 -3.70 -13.30 -13.45
C CYS A 41 -3.74 -14.18 -12.20
N ASN A 42 -3.02 -13.77 -11.17
CA ASN A 42 -2.96 -14.37 -9.85
C ASN A 42 -2.72 -13.28 -8.79
N ALA A 43 -2.61 -13.67 -7.52
CA ALA A 43 -2.44 -12.73 -6.41
C ALA A 43 -1.13 -11.92 -6.46
N LEU A 44 -0.11 -12.35 -7.21
CA LEU A 44 1.18 -11.68 -7.31
C LEU A 44 1.23 -10.63 -8.42
N ASN A 45 0.35 -10.72 -9.42
CA ASN A 45 0.37 -9.85 -10.60
C ASN A 45 -0.93 -9.05 -10.82
N ALA A 46 -1.86 -9.13 -9.88
CA ALA A 46 -3.07 -8.32 -9.85
C ALA A 46 -2.95 -7.19 -8.82
N THR A 47 -3.83 -6.19 -8.94
CA THR A 47 -3.98 -5.16 -7.93
C THR A 47 -4.44 -5.75 -6.57
N PRO A 48 -4.01 -5.18 -5.42
CA PRO A 48 -3.02 -4.10 -5.29
C PRO A 48 -1.60 -4.58 -5.61
N TYR A 49 -0.88 -3.82 -6.43
CA TYR A 49 0.52 -4.11 -6.71
C TYR A 49 1.39 -3.76 -5.52
N MET A 50 2.37 -4.60 -5.19
CA MET A 50 3.25 -4.37 -4.04
C MET A 50 4.49 -3.56 -4.46
N THR A 51 4.94 -2.66 -3.59
CA THR A 51 6.20 -1.92 -3.79
C THR A 51 6.78 -1.41 -2.48
N THR A 52 8.01 -0.92 -2.50
CA THR A 52 8.66 -0.26 -1.36
C THR A 52 8.35 1.24 -1.34
N VAL A 53 8.55 1.87 -0.19
CA VAL A 53 8.43 3.34 -0.07
C VAL A 53 9.39 4.05 -1.02
N GLU A 54 10.66 3.64 -1.06
CA GLU A 54 11.68 4.25 -1.92
C GLU A 54 11.32 4.17 -3.40
N HIS A 55 10.89 2.99 -3.87
CA HIS A 55 10.47 2.82 -5.26
C HIS A 55 9.22 3.64 -5.58
N PHE A 56 8.27 3.72 -4.64
CA PHE A 56 7.08 4.56 -4.79
C PHE A 56 7.42 6.06 -4.88
N GLU A 57 8.30 6.56 -4.02
CA GLU A 57 8.75 7.95 -4.05
C GLU A 57 9.49 8.28 -5.34
N HIS A 58 10.33 7.35 -5.84
CA HIS A 58 10.99 7.51 -7.13
C HIS A 58 10.00 7.64 -8.28
N LEU A 59 8.97 6.77 -8.32
CA LEU A 59 7.97 6.75 -9.39
C LEU A 59 7.02 7.95 -9.37
N PHE A 60 6.59 8.38 -8.18
CA PHE A 60 5.50 9.34 -8.04
C PHE A 60 5.91 10.67 -7.40
N GLY A 61 7.16 10.85 -6.98
CA GLY A 61 7.66 12.06 -6.32
C GLY A 61 8.10 13.18 -7.27
N GLY A 62 7.91 13.04 -8.58
CA GLY A 62 8.50 13.93 -9.60
C GLY A 62 7.99 15.37 -9.64
N THR A 63 7.01 15.78 -8.81
CA THR A 63 6.55 17.17 -8.72
C THR A 63 6.55 17.68 -7.29
N PRO A 64 6.81 18.98 -7.03
CA PRO A 64 6.86 19.52 -5.66
C PRO A 64 5.60 19.23 -4.84
N GLN A 65 4.42 19.26 -5.49
CA GLN A 65 3.16 18.93 -4.87
C GLN A 65 3.10 17.46 -4.43
N ARG A 66 3.49 16.53 -5.31
CA ARG A 66 3.54 15.10 -4.98
C ARG A 66 4.57 14.82 -3.89
N SER A 67 5.77 15.39 -3.98
CA SER A 67 6.80 15.26 -2.95
C SER A 67 6.32 15.79 -1.59
N ALA A 68 5.57 16.90 -1.56
CA ALA A 68 5.00 17.42 -0.31
C ALA A 68 4.00 16.45 0.33
N MET A 69 3.13 15.82 -0.48
CA MET A 69 2.19 14.80 0.00
C MET A 69 2.90 13.53 0.49
N LEU A 70 3.95 13.09 -0.21
CA LEU A 70 4.80 11.97 0.23
C LEU A 70 5.51 12.29 1.54
N GLY A 71 6.04 13.51 1.69
CA GLY A 71 6.63 13.97 2.95
C GLY A 71 5.61 14.05 4.09
N ASP A 72 4.34 14.37 3.81
CA ASP A 72 3.27 14.28 4.79
C ASP A 72 2.97 12.82 5.18
N LEU A 73 2.94 11.90 4.22
CA LEU A 73 2.77 10.47 4.48
C LEU A 73 3.91 9.92 5.35
N ALA A 74 5.16 10.27 5.05
CA ALA A 74 6.32 9.88 5.85
C ALA A 74 6.20 10.41 7.30
N ARG A 75 5.81 11.69 7.48
CA ARG A 75 5.56 12.26 8.80
C ARG A 75 4.43 11.57 9.56
N LEU A 76 3.39 11.11 8.87
CA LEU A 76 2.31 10.34 9.48
C LEU A 76 2.83 9.00 10.01
N VAL A 77 3.61 8.28 9.21
CA VAL A 77 4.24 7.01 9.58
C VAL A 77 5.11 7.18 10.83
N GLU A 78 5.96 8.20 10.87
CA GLU A 78 6.81 8.47 12.05
C GLU A 78 6.01 8.82 13.30
N ARG A 79 4.90 9.55 13.15
CA ARG A 79 4.05 9.88 14.29
C ARG A 79 3.28 8.68 14.84
N LEU A 80 2.93 7.70 14.02
CA LEU A 80 2.33 6.45 14.49
C LEU A 80 3.34 5.63 15.30
N LYS A 81 4.57 5.51 14.79
CA LYS A 81 5.67 4.87 15.53
C LYS A 81 5.88 5.54 16.89
N ALA A 82 5.88 6.87 16.94
CA ALA A 82 5.98 7.64 18.19
C ALA A 82 4.81 7.42 19.16
N ALA A 83 3.67 6.94 18.67
CA ALA A 83 2.52 6.54 19.47
C ALA A 83 2.52 5.03 19.81
N ASN A 84 3.63 4.33 19.62
CA ASN A 84 3.76 2.87 19.78
C ASN A 84 2.81 2.06 18.88
N LEU A 85 2.45 2.61 17.72
CA LEU A 85 1.68 1.93 16.69
C LEU A 85 2.62 1.65 15.51
N GLU A 86 2.83 0.38 15.20
CA GLU A 86 3.75 -0.06 14.15
C GLU A 86 3.04 -0.04 12.79
N PRO A 87 3.39 0.87 11.87
CA PRO A 87 2.81 0.88 10.52
C PRO A 87 3.37 -0.30 9.73
N VAL A 88 2.48 -1.09 9.11
CA VAL A 88 2.85 -2.31 8.39
C VAL A 88 2.75 -2.11 6.88
N ALA A 89 1.67 -1.48 6.40
CA ALA A 89 1.47 -1.23 4.99
C ALA A 89 0.60 0.00 4.74
N ALA A 90 0.76 0.63 3.57
CA ALA A 90 -0.14 1.67 3.07
C ALA A 90 -0.72 1.27 1.72
N LEU A 91 -2.05 1.15 1.62
CA LEU A 91 -2.75 1.02 0.36
C LEU A 91 -3.03 2.41 -0.20
N ILE A 92 -2.42 2.73 -1.34
CA ILE A 92 -2.57 3.99 -2.05
C ILE A 92 -3.38 3.76 -3.32
N GLY A 93 -4.23 4.72 -3.66
CA GLY A 93 -5.00 4.67 -4.89
C GLY A 93 -5.44 6.03 -5.40
N GLY A 94 -6.53 6.00 -6.18
CA GLY A 94 -7.22 7.19 -6.65
C GLY A 94 -6.40 8.05 -7.60
N SER A 95 -6.69 9.35 -7.59
CA SER A 95 -6.20 10.27 -8.62
C SER A 95 -4.68 10.50 -8.54
N PHE A 96 -4.07 10.20 -7.39
CA PHE A 96 -2.63 10.32 -7.19
C PHE A 96 -1.83 9.35 -8.08
N LEU A 97 -2.33 8.14 -8.33
CA LEU A 97 -1.60 7.12 -9.11
C LEU A 97 -1.67 7.33 -10.62
N ARG A 98 -2.45 8.31 -11.08
CA ARG A 98 -2.66 8.55 -12.50
C ARG A 98 -1.53 9.35 -13.11
N SER A 99 -0.94 8.82 -14.19
CA SER A 99 0.12 9.48 -14.96
C SER A 99 -0.38 10.74 -15.70
N ASP A 100 -1.65 10.76 -16.10
CA ASP A 100 -2.29 11.90 -16.76
C ASP A 100 -2.76 13.01 -15.79
N ASN A 101 -2.52 12.84 -14.48
CA ASN A 101 -2.85 13.81 -13.45
C ASN A 101 -1.56 14.41 -12.82
N PRO A 102 -1.00 15.49 -13.39
CA PRO A 102 0.26 16.07 -12.91
C PRO A 102 0.13 16.72 -11.53
N ALA A 103 -1.08 17.10 -11.10
CA ALA A 103 -1.35 17.85 -9.88
C ALA A 103 -2.51 17.24 -9.07
N PRO A 104 -2.35 16.03 -8.50
CA PRO A 104 -3.41 15.40 -7.71
C PRO A 104 -3.79 16.24 -6.50
N LYS A 105 -5.09 16.37 -6.23
CA LYS A 105 -5.62 17.21 -5.14
C LYS A 105 -5.23 16.66 -3.77
N ASP A 106 -5.31 15.36 -3.63
CA ASP A 106 -5.12 14.56 -2.43
C ASP A 106 -4.46 13.21 -2.74
N LEU A 107 -4.02 12.55 -1.68
CA LEU A 107 -3.50 11.20 -1.66
C LEU A 107 -4.48 10.32 -0.87
N ASP A 108 -5.18 9.43 -1.57
CA ASP A 108 -6.06 8.43 -0.97
C ASP A 108 -5.22 7.33 -0.32
N CYS A 109 -5.34 7.14 1.00
CA CYS A 109 -4.50 6.20 1.75
C CYS A 109 -5.27 5.43 2.83
N VAL A 110 -5.16 4.11 2.78
CA VAL A 110 -5.50 3.22 3.90
C VAL A 110 -4.21 2.72 4.52
N LEU A 111 -3.99 3.07 5.77
CA LEU A 111 -2.81 2.66 6.51
C LEU A 111 -3.15 1.54 7.49
N PHE A 112 -2.42 0.43 7.35
CA PHE A 112 -2.52 -0.76 8.18
C PHE A 112 -1.43 -0.73 9.24
N TYR A 113 -1.79 -0.98 10.50
CA TYR A 113 -0.85 -0.95 11.62
C TYR A 113 -1.10 -2.06 12.64
N ASN A 114 -0.04 -2.42 13.36
CA ASN A 114 -0.07 -3.24 14.58
C ASN A 114 0.02 -2.34 15.81
N GLY A 115 -0.51 -2.80 16.94
CA GLY A 115 -0.42 -2.11 18.21
C GLY A 115 -1.70 -2.25 19.02
N HIS A 116 -1.54 -2.37 20.33
CA HIS A 116 -2.67 -2.41 21.25
C HIS A 116 -3.34 -1.04 21.34
N THR A 117 -4.64 -1.01 21.12
CA THR A 117 -5.45 0.19 21.25
C THR A 117 -5.90 0.34 22.70
N ASN A 118 -5.15 1.11 23.50
CA ASN A 118 -5.59 1.64 24.79
C ASN A 118 -6.12 3.09 24.63
N ASP A 119 -6.63 3.71 25.69
CA ASP A 119 -7.19 5.06 25.63
C ASP A 119 -6.19 6.09 25.09
N GLU A 120 -4.92 6.01 25.51
CA GLU A 120 -3.85 6.88 25.02
C GLU A 120 -3.60 6.73 23.51
N ALA A 121 -3.61 5.49 23.00
CA ALA A 121 -3.48 5.19 21.58
C ALA A 121 -4.70 5.66 20.79
N VAL A 122 -5.92 5.54 21.34
CA VAL A 122 -7.14 6.10 20.72
C VAL A 122 -7.03 7.61 20.59
N GLU A 123 -6.61 8.30 21.66
CA GLU A 123 -6.42 9.74 21.61
C GLU A 123 -5.31 10.14 20.62
N ALA A 124 -4.20 9.39 20.58
CA ALA A 124 -3.13 9.63 19.62
C ALA A 124 -3.63 9.46 18.18
N LEU A 125 -4.37 8.39 17.89
CA LEU A 125 -5.00 8.15 16.59
C LEU A 125 -5.96 9.27 16.21
N HIS A 126 -6.77 9.76 17.16
CA HIS A 126 -7.67 10.88 16.93
C HIS A 126 -6.91 12.17 16.58
N ARG A 127 -5.88 12.51 17.36
CA ARG A 127 -5.01 13.68 17.10
C ARG A 127 -4.32 13.57 15.73
N LEU A 128 -3.89 12.37 15.35
CA LEU A 128 -3.29 12.13 14.03
C LEU A 128 -4.33 12.31 12.91
N TRP A 129 -5.50 11.72 13.06
CA TRP A 129 -6.57 11.87 12.09
C TRP A 129 -6.96 13.35 11.91
N GLU A 130 -7.08 14.12 12.99
CA GLU A 130 -7.34 15.57 12.91
C GLU A 130 -6.19 16.35 12.25
N ALA A 131 -4.94 16.01 12.57
CA ALA A 131 -3.78 16.69 12.01
C ALA A 131 -3.60 16.44 10.51
N PHE A 132 -4.03 15.28 10.01
CA PHE A 132 -3.86 14.87 8.62
C PHE A 132 -5.12 15.00 7.77
N SER A 133 -6.32 15.01 8.35
CA SER A 133 -7.58 15.28 7.64
C SER A 133 -7.64 16.71 7.08
N ARG A 134 -6.89 17.65 7.66
CA ARG A 134 -6.71 19.02 7.14
C ARG A 134 -5.63 19.13 6.06
N LYS A 135 -4.87 18.05 5.82
CA LYS A 135 -3.85 17.98 4.78
C LYS A 135 -4.42 17.34 3.52
N ARG A 136 -3.58 17.21 2.50
CA ARG A 136 -3.93 16.56 1.22
C ARG A 136 -3.83 15.03 1.31
N ILE A 137 -4.17 14.42 2.45
CA ILE A 137 -4.16 12.97 2.63
C ILE A 137 -5.56 12.55 3.10
N ASP A 138 -6.30 11.83 2.26
CA ASP A 138 -7.54 11.19 2.68
C ASP A 138 -7.22 9.88 3.39
N LEU A 139 -7.06 9.96 4.71
CA LEU A 139 -6.52 8.90 5.55
C LEU A 139 -7.62 7.98 6.13
N ARG A 140 -7.38 6.68 6.06
CA ARG A 140 -8.07 5.64 6.84
C ARG A 140 -7.05 4.84 7.65
N LEU A 141 -7.32 4.61 8.93
CA LEU A 141 -6.44 3.86 9.84
C LEU A 141 -7.10 2.54 10.19
N ILE A 142 -6.45 1.41 9.89
CA ILE A 142 -6.98 0.06 10.11
C ILE A 142 -5.99 -0.75 10.95
N SER A 143 -6.43 -1.20 12.13
CA SER A 143 -5.64 -2.12 12.96
C SER A 143 -5.68 -3.53 12.39
N LEU A 144 -4.52 -4.18 12.29
CA LEU A 144 -4.40 -5.57 11.87
C LEU A 144 -4.65 -6.57 13.02
N GLN A 145 -4.56 -6.12 14.28
CA GLN A 145 -4.67 -7.00 15.45
C GLN A 145 -6.10 -7.13 15.98
N ARG A 146 -7.00 -6.19 15.67
CA ARG A 146 -8.35 -6.17 16.23
C ARG A 146 -9.30 -7.15 15.54
N ASP A 147 -9.33 -7.12 14.21
CA ASP A 147 -10.17 -7.99 13.39
C ASP A 147 -9.52 -8.19 12.00
N PRO A 148 -8.90 -9.36 11.74
CA PRO A 148 -8.24 -9.62 10.46
C PRO A 148 -9.23 -9.68 9.29
N LEU A 149 -10.49 -10.07 9.52
CA LEU A 149 -11.51 -10.07 8.47
C LEU A 149 -11.86 -8.66 8.06
N LEU A 150 -11.92 -7.73 9.02
CA LEU A 150 -12.13 -6.31 8.73
C LEU A 150 -10.96 -5.72 7.93
N ALA A 151 -9.71 -6.09 8.26
CA ALA A 151 -8.53 -5.65 7.50
C ALA A 151 -8.56 -6.15 6.04
N LEU A 152 -8.83 -7.44 5.83
CA LEU A 152 -8.97 -8.03 4.50
C LEU A 152 -10.12 -7.41 3.70
N LYS A 153 -11.27 -7.20 4.35
CA LYS A 153 -12.43 -6.53 3.74
C LYS A 153 -12.11 -5.09 3.38
N ALA A 154 -11.43 -4.35 4.24
CA ALA A 154 -11.02 -2.97 3.98
C ALA A 154 -10.07 -2.92 2.77
N CYS A 155 -9.03 -3.76 2.75
CA CYS A 155 -8.09 -3.84 1.61
C CYS A 155 -8.83 -4.12 0.29
N SER A 156 -9.72 -5.12 0.29
CA SER A 156 -10.52 -5.50 -0.89
C SER A 156 -11.46 -4.37 -1.34
N PHE A 157 -12.16 -3.76 -0.38
CA PHE A 157 -13.10 -2.67 -0.64
C PHE A 157 -12.40 -1.44 -1.21
N PHE A 158 -11.34 -0.96 -0.56
CA PHE A 158 -10.64 0.24 -1.01
C PHE A 158 -9.87 0.03 -2.31
N SER A 159 -9.26 -1.14 -2.52
CA SER A 159 -8.65 -1.48 -3.81
C SER A 159 -9.68 -1.42 -4.96
N THR A 160 -10.88 -1.96 -4.73
CA THR A 160 -11.99 -1.88 -5.69
C THR A 160 -12.49 -0.44 -5.88
N LEU A 161 -12.67 0.30 -4.77
CA LEU A 161 -13.17 1.67 -4.79
C LEU A 161 -12.22 2.61 -5.56
N TYR A 162 -10.91 2.46 -5.37
CA TYR A 162 -9.91 3.28 -6.05
C TYR A 162 -9.85 3.03 -7.56
N GLY A 163 -10.15 1.80 -7.99
CA GLY A 163 -10.28 1.46 -9.40
C GLY A 163 -11.64 1.77 -10.00
N ALA A 164 -12.67 2.04 -9.19
CA ALA A 164 -14.01 2.32 -9.69
C ALA A 164 -14.08 3.71 -10.32
N THR A 165 -14.40 3.76 -11.61
CA THR A 165 -14.58 5.03 -12.32
C THR A 165 -16.03 5.51 -12.17
N ARG A 166 -16.22 6.73 -11.66
CA ARG A 166 -17.56 7.35 -11.52
C ARG A 166 -18.32 7.52 -12.84
N ASP A 167 -17.62 7.59 -13.96
CA ASP A 167 -18.20 7.91 -15.27
C ASP A 167 -18.25 6.74 -16.27
N GLN A 168 -17.75 5.54 -15.91
CA GLN A 168 -17.54 4.37 -16.80
C GLN A 168 -16.78 4.66 -18.12
N ARG A 169 -16.33 5.90 -18.35
CA ARG A 169 -15.63 6.33 -19.57
C ARG A 169 -14.12 6.20 -19.42
N ARG A 170 -13.63 6.06 -18.20
CA ARG A 170 -12.20 5.91 -17.90
C ARG A 170 -11.86 4.45 -17.62
N PRO A 171 -10.68 3.96 -18.04
CA PRO A 171 -10.16 2.68 -17.57
C PRO A 171 -10.03 2.69 -16.05
N ALA A 172 -10.34 1.57 -15.41
CA ALA A 172 -10.06 1.39 -13.99
C ALA A 172 -8.55 1.52 -13.75
N THR A 173 -8.16 2.21 -12.68
CA THR A 173 -6.76 2.32 -12.23
C THR A 173 -6.53 1.33 -11.09
N GLY A 174 -5.43 0.59 -11.13
CA GLY A 174 -4.99 -0.27 -10.03
C GLY A 174 -4.60 0.56 -8.80
N SER A 175 -4.37 -0.14 -7.70
CA SER A 175 -3.86 0.43 -6.45
C SER A 175 -2.49 -0.15 -6.11
N LEU A 176 -1.78 0.51 -5.20
CA LEU A 176 -0.46 0.10 -4.73
C LEU A 176 -0.51 -0.18 -3.23
N LEU A 177 0.07 -1.30 -2.81
CA LEU A 177 0.32 -1.63 -1.42
C LEU A 177 1.80 -1.40 -1.11
N LEU A 178 2.09 -0.34 -0.36
CA LEU A 178 3.43 -0.01 0.09
C LEU A 178 3.78 -0.87 1.31
N ASP A 179 4.92 -1.55 1.25
CA ASP A 179 5.53 -2.19 2.42
C ASP A 179 6.19 -1.11 3.30
N LEU A 180 5.71 -0.96 4.54
CA LEU A 180 6.22 0.02 5.50
C LEU A 180 7.06 -0.62 6.61
N ARG A 181 7.20 -1.95 6.59
CA ARG A 181 8.04 -2.65 7.55
C ARG A 181 9.49 -2.23 7.33
N PRO A 182 10.31 -2.20 8.39
CA PRO A 182 11.73 -1.94 8.24
C PRO A 182 12.33 -2.96 7.26
N THR A 183 13.11 -2.48 6.30
CA THR A 183 13.97 -3.35 5.50
C THR A 183 15.00 -3.96 6.44
N ASN A 184 14.95 -5.27 6.68
CA ASN A 184 15.97 -5.94 7.48
C ASN A 184 17.35 -5.67 6.85
N PRO A 185 18.32 -5.09 7.57
CA PRO A 185 19.66 -4.90 7.05
C PRO A 185 20.52 -6.18 7.06
N GLU A 186 19.97 -7.35 7.39
CA GLU A 186 20.78 -8.57 7.60
C GLU A 186 20.53 -9.65 6.54
N GLY A 187 21.32 -9.56 5.48
CA GLY A 187 21.80 -10.69 4.69
C GLY A 187 23.31 -10.87 4.90
N SER A 188 23.78 -10.85 6.15
CA SER A 188 25.09 -11.42 6.48
C SER A 188 24.91 -12.93 6.55
N HIS A 189 25.43 -13.62 5.54
CA HIS A 189 25.73 -15.05 5.60
C HIS A 189 26.48 -15.37 6.89
N GLY A 190 25.75 -15.89 7.87
CA GLY A 190 26.33 -16.75 8.90
C GLY A 190 26.45 -18.14 8.29
N ASP A 191 27.59 -18.40 7.65
CA ASP A 191 28.06 -19.76 7.44
C ASP A 191 28.42 -20.33 8.82
N GLU A 192 27.65 -21.31 9.28
CA GLU A 192 28.13 -22.38 10.17
C GLU A 192 28.18 -23.69 9.38
#